data_AF-A0AAW6IMM7-F1
#
_entry.id   AF-A0AAW6IMM7-F1
#
_cell.length_a   1.000
_cell.length_b   1.000
_cell.length_c   1.000
_cell.angle_alpha   90.00
_cell.angle_beta   90.00
_cell.angle_gamma   90.00
#
_symmetry.space_group_name_H-M   'P 1'
#
loop_
_entity.id
_entity.type
_entity.pdbx_description
1 polymer ?
#
loop_
_entity_poly.entity_id
_entity_poly.type
_entity_poly.pdbx_seq_one_letter_code
_entity_poly.pdbx_strand_id
1 'polypeptide(L)'
;MEEWMQYAKDMAKAEKELKIEQWVIISFYRVTERGEKIPLFKYDLPRRVADKYDWVILWRKAKLTCRYPRGKVTHTYYLYDRHSGEDYSFGSCLSSLASAKAQVTKMERTIKEYVTWQRRNNLFFDERADEMLQKAVAKLKTKKENVRKAEKRLHQKVEKHQCEIRK
;
A
#
# COMPACT_ATOMS: atom_id res chain seq x y z
N MET A 1 -5.65 -16.82 11.76
CA MET A 1 -4.84 -15.71 12.32
C MET A 1 -3.46 -15.65 11.67
N GLU A 2 -2.83 -16.79 11.38
CA GLU A 2 -1.52 -16.84 10.72
C GLU A 2 -1.52 -16.30 9.27
N GLU A 3 -2.59 -16.54 8.50
CA GLU A 3 -2.64 -16.14 7.08
C GLU A 3 -2.60 -14.61 6.88
N TRP A 4 -3.29 -13.84 7.74
CA TRP A 4 -3.28 -12.37 7.65
C TRP A 4 -1.94 -11.79 8.11
N MET A 5 -1.32 -12.37 9.14
CA MET A 5 0.02 -11.96 9.59
C MET A 5 1.05 -12.21 8.49
N GLN A 6 0.92 -13.34 7.80
CA GLN A 6 1.82 -13.70 6.72
C GLN A 6 1.61 -12.80 5.50
N TYR A 7 0.37 -12.45 5.17
CA TYR A 7 0.07 -11.45 4.14
C TYR A 7 0.67 -10.07 4.48
N ALA A 8 0.57 -9.64 5.74
CA ALA A 8 1.17 -8.39 6.20
C ALA A 8 2.70 -8.41 6.07
N LYS A 9 3.35 -9.54 6.36
CA LYS A 9 4.80 -9.72 6.14
C LYS A 9 5.16 -9.65 4.65
N ASP A 10 4.38 -10.31 3.80
CA ASP A 10 4.62 -10.34 2.34
C ASP A 10 4.43 -8.92 1.75
N MET A 11 3.45 -8.15 2.24
CA MET A 11 3.25 -6.74 1.89
C MET A 11 4.40 -5.85 2.38
N ALA A 12 4.82 -5.98 3.64
CA ALA A 12 5.93 -5.20 4.18
C ALA A 12 7.25 -5.49 3.44
N LYS A 13 7.46 -6.74 3.00
CA LYS A 13 8.59 -7.11 2.14
C LYS A 13 8.51 -6.40 0.79
N ALA A 14 7.35 -6.41 0.14
CA ALA A 14 7.14 -5.73 -1.14
C ALA A 14 7.34 -4.19 -1.02
N GLU A 15 6.84 -3.57 0.05
CA GLU A 15 7.05 -2.14 0.33
C GLU A 15 8.54 -1.81 0.50
N LYS A 16 9.30 -2.67 1.20
CA LYS A 16 10.74 -2.52 1.41
C LYS A 16 11.53 -2.66 0.10
N GLU A 17 11.16 -3.63 -0.74
CA GLU A 17 11.78 -3.83 -2.06
C GLU A 17 11.54 -2.64 -2.98
N LEU A 18 10.35 -2.03 -2.90
CA LEU A 18 9.97 -0.84 -3.67
C LEU A 18 10.55 0.47 -3.11
N LYS A 19 11.24 0.43 -1.95
CA LYS A 19 11.79 1.61 -1.25
C LYS A 19 10.75 2.74 -1.05
N ILE A 20 9.51 2.37 -0.76
CA ILE A 20 8.42 3.34 -0.61
C ILE A 20 8.63 4.16 0.66
N GLU A 21 8.64 5.48 0.51
CA GLU A 21 8.63 6.42 1.64
C GLU A 21 7.20 6.86 1.90
N GLN A 22 6.55 6.26 2.89
CA GLN A 22 5.17 6.62 3.24
C GLN A 22 5.12 7.96 3.98
N TRP A 23 4.56 8.96 3.30
CA TRP A 23 4.25 10.28 3.84
C TRP A 23 2.74 10.48 3.96
N VAL A 24 2.35 11.40 4.84
CA VAL A 24 0.95 11.73 5.04
C VAL A 24 0.76 13.23 5.11
N ILE A 25 -0.22 13.69 4.33
CA ILE A 25 -0.74 15.04 4.41
C ILE A 25 -1.96 15.00 5.33
N ILE A 26 -1.89 15.75 6.42
CA ILE A 26 -3.02 15.90 7.34
C ILE A 26 -3.61 17.29 7.14
N SER A 27 -4.80 17.35 6.56
CA SER A 27 -5.49 18.61 6.29
C SER A 27 -6.65 18.81 7.25
N PHE A 28 -6.63 19.89 8.00
CA PHE A 28 -7.73 20.33 8.86
C PHE A 28 -8.64 21.26 8.07
N TYR A 29 -9.95 21.01 8.17
CA TYR A 29 -10.97 21.86 7.56
C TYR A 29 -12.08 22.14 8.56
N ARG A 30 -12.68 23.31 8.43
CA ARG A 30 -13.97 23.61 9.05
C ARG A 30 -15.06 23.55 8.00
N VAL A 31 -16.21 23.01 8.38
CA VAL A 31 -17.42 23.08 7.57
C VAL A 31 -18.26 24.25 8.09
N THR A 32 -18.60 25.20 7.22
CA THR A 32 -19.53 26.29 7.55
C THR A 32 -20.97 25.78 7.56
N GLU A 33 -21.91 26.57 8.10
CA GLU A 33 -23.34 26.23 8.09
C GLU A 33 -23.90 26.04 6.66
N ARG A 34 -23.26 26.66 5.66
CA ARG A 34 -23.56 26.49 4.23
C ARG A 34 -22.92 25.25 3.59
N GLY A 35 -22.18 24.45 4.36
CA GLY A 35 -21.52 23.23 3.89
C GLY A 35 -20.14 23.43 3.25
N GLU A 36 -19.62 24.65 3.19
CA GLU A 36 -18.32 24.93 2.56
C GLU A 36 -17.17 24.45 3.46
N LYS A 37 -16.21 23.73 2.86
CA LYS A 37 -15.01 23.27 3.54
C LYS A 37 -13.91 24.32 3.42
N ILE A 38 -13.65 25.02 4.52
CA ILE A 38 -12.56 26.00 4.58
C ILE A 38 -11.32 25.31 5.17
N PRO A 39 -10.20 25.23 4.42
CA PRO A 39 -8.95 24.68 4.94
C PRO A 39 -8.39 25.59 6.03
N LEU A 40 -7.98 25.00 7.15
CA LEU A 40 -7.42 25.71 8.30
C LEU A 40 -5.92 25.53 8.40
N PHE A 41 -5.48 24.27 8.35
CA PHE A 41 -4.08 23.93 8.57
C PHE A 41 -3.72 22.65 7.80
N LYS A 42 -2.50 22.59 7.29
CA LYS A 42 -1.96 21.43 6.57
C LYS A 42 -0.64 21.03 7.21
N TYR A 43 -0.50 19.75 7.53
CA TYR A 43 0.79 19.15 7.84
C TYR A 43 1.24 18.27 6.69
N ASP A 44 2.54 18.25 6.49
CA ASP A 44 3.22 17.30 5.61
C ASP A 44 4.33 16.65 6.42
N LEU A 45 4.16 15.38 6.78
CA LEU A 45 5.07 14.67 7.66
C LEU A 45 5.13 13.16 7.35
N PRO A 46 6.21 12.46 7.75
CA PRO A 46 6.33 11.03 7.55
C PRO A 46 5.24 10.27 8.32
N ARG A 47 4.67 9.21 7.71
CA ARG A 47 3.59 8.42 8.31
C ARG A 47 3.95 7.89 9.70
N ARG A 48 5.18 7.41 9.88
CA ARG A 48 5.67 6.90 11.18
C ARG A 48 5.58 7.93 12.31
N VAL A 49 5.80 9.21 12.00
CA VAL A 49 5.71 10.31 12.97
C VAL A 49 4.24 10.60 13.26
N ALA A 50 3.39 10.60 12.23
CA ALA A 50 1.94 10.76 12.37
C ALA A 50 1.34 9.72 13.31
N ASP A 51 1.66 8.45 13.06
CA ASP A 51 1.13 7.32 13.82
C ASP A 51 1.65 7.34 15.27
N LYS A 52 2.92 7.71 15.49
CA LYS A 52 3.51 7.80 16.84
C LYS A 52 2.89 8.93 17.67
N TYR A 53 2.58 10.05 17.04
CA TYR A 53 2.09 11.26 17.71
C TYR A 53 0.65 11.59 17.32
N ASP A 54 -0.20 10.58 17.11
CA ASP A 54 -1.61 10.75 16.74
C ASP A 54 -2.37 11.64 17.75
N TRP A 55 -2.01 11.55 19.03
CA TRP A 55 -2.56 12.40 20.10
C TRP A 55 -2.37 13.90 19.83
N VAL A 56 -1.31 14.32 19.12
CA VAL A 56 -1.08 15.74 18.77
C VAL A 56 -2.13 16.21 17.77
N ILE A 57 -2.51 15.34 16.83
CA ILE A 57 -3.54 15.62 15.81
C ILE A 57 -4.89 15.80 16.49
N LEU A 58 -5.22 14.90 17.43
CA LEU A 58 -6.43 14.98 18.25
C LEU A 58 -6.45 16.22 19.14
N TRP A 59 -5.34 16.55 19.80
CA TRP A 59 -5.21 17.77 20.61
C TRP A 59 -5.41 19.03 19.77
N ARG A 60 -4.80 19.08 18.58
CA ARG A 60 -4.97 20.19 17.63
C ARG A 60 -6.43 20.30 17.18
N LYS A 61 -7.09 19.18 16.89
CA LYS A 61 -8.52 19.14 16.56
C LYS A 61 -9.35 19.74 17.70
N ALA A 62 -9.13 19.32 18.94
CA ALA A 62 -9.84 19.83 20.10
C ALA A 62 -9.66 21.35 20.26
N LYS A 63 -8.42 21.85 20.16
CA LYS A 63 -8.11 23.28 20.21
C LYS A 63 -8.86 24.07 19.12
N LEU A 64 -8.93 23.54 17.90
CA LEU A 64 -9.65 24.17 16.80
C LEU A 64 -11.17 24.15 17.02
N THR A 65 -11.72 23.06 17.59
CA THR A 65 -13.13 22.99 17.97
C THR A 65 -13.49 24.06 18.99
N CYS A 66 -12.65 24.27 20.02
CA CYS A 66 -12.88 25.34 21.01
C CYS A 66 -12.83 26.74 20.38
N ARG A 67 -11.97 26.96 19.38
CA ARG A 67 -11.90 28.24 18.66
C ARG A 67 -13.09 28.49 17.74
N TYR A 68 -13.68 27.42 17.20
CA TYR A 68 -14.80 27.46 16.26
C TYR A 68 -15.96 26.57 16.72
N PRO A 69 -16.67 26.91 17.81
CA PRO A 69 -17.65 26.01 18.41
C PRO A 69 -18.83 25.66 17.49
N ARG A 70 -19.22 26.56 16.59
CA ARG A 70 -20.29 26.31 15.58
C ARG A 70 -19.79 25.67 14.29
N GLY A 71 -18.49 25.72 14.02
CA GLY A 71 -17.91 25.15 12.80
C GLY A 71 -17.50 23.71 13.05
N LYS A 72 -18.09 22.75 12.33
CA LYS A 72 -17.67 21.34 12.46
C LYS A 72 -16.23 21.19 11.97
N VAL A 73 -15.28 21.07 12.90
CA VAL A 73 -13.87 20.86 12.59
C VAL A 73 -13.60 19.39 12.35
N THR A 74 -13.05 19.07 11.18
CA THR A 74 -12.65 17.71 10.82
C THR A 74 -11.26 17.75 10.17
N HIS A 75 -10.60 16.59 10.10
CA HIS A 75 -9.34 16.44 9.41
C HIS A 75 -9.40 15.23 8.46
N THR A 76 -8.60 15.27 7.40
CA THR A 76 -8.43 14.17 6.46
C THR A 76 -6.97 13.77 6.39
N TYR A 77 -6.74 12.47 6.21
CA TYR A 77 -5.45 11.88 5.93
C TYR A 77 -5.34 11.60 4.44
N TYR A 78 -4.26 12.05 3.83
CA TYR A 78 -3.90 11.69 2.47
C TYR A 78 -2.51 11.06 2.48
N LEU A 79 -2.46 9.75 2.24
CA LEU A 79 -1.20 9.00 2.20
C LEU A 79 -0.64 9.01 0.79
N TYR A 80 0.65 9.25 0.68
CA TYR A 80 1.36 9.26 -0.60
C TYR A 80 2.81 8.84 -0.42
N ASP A 81 3.43 8.45 -1.52
CA ASP A 81 4.86 8.20 -1.58
C ASP A 81 5.60 9.47 -1.98
N ARG A 82 6.59 9.91 -1.18
CA ARG A 82 7.31 11.17 -1.46
C ARG A 82 8.20 11.08 -2.70
N HIS A 83 8.71 9.91 -3.02
CA HIS A 83 9.56 9.72 -4.21
C HIS A 83 8.75 9.74 -5.50
N SER A 84 7.62 9.04 -5.50
CA SER A 84 6.76 8.90 -6.68
C SER A 84 5.72 10.02 -6.82
N GLY A 85 5.38 10.72 -5.73
CA GLY A 85 4.25 11.66 -5.67
C GLY A 85 2.86 11.01 -5.75
N GLU A 86 2.83 9.67 -5.85
CA GLU A 86 1.63 8.89 -6.09
C GLU A 86 0.90 8.56 -4.79
N ASP A 87 -0.42 8.41 -4.89
CA ASP A 87 -1.24 8.08 -3.74
C ASP A 87 -0.94 6.67 -3.23
N TYR A 88 -0.91 6.52 -1.91
CA TYR A 88 -0.79 5.22 -1.25
C TYR A 88 -2.15 4.69 -0.78
N SER A 89 -3.24 5.28 -1.28
CA SER A 89 -4.59 4.87 -0.93
C SER A 89 -4.93 3.48 -1.48
N PHE A 90 -5.92 2.84 -0.89
CA PHE A 90 -6.42 1.56 -1.36
C PHE A 90 -6.94 1.68 -2.80
N GLY A 91 -6.41 0.86 -3.71
CA GLY A 91 -6.74 0.91 -5.14
C GLY A 91 -5.79 1.78 -5.98
N SER A 92 -4.83 2.46 -5.36
CA SER A 92 -3.78 3.18 -6.07
C SER A 92 -2.86 2.26 -6.87
N CYS A 93 -2.09 2.84 -7.80
CA CYS A 93 -1.11 2.10 -8.59
C CYS A 93 -0.03 1.45 -7.71
N LEU A 94 0.40 2.17 -6.66
CA LEU A 94 1.39 1.69 -5.69
C LEU A 94 0.85 0.54 -4.84
N SER A 95 -0.35 0.69 -4.27
CA SER A 95 -0.95 -0.36 -3.43
C SER A 95 -1.27 -1.61 -4.25
N SER A 96 -1.70 -1.45 -5.51
CA SER A 96 -1.92 -2.54 -6.46
C SER A 96 -0.61 -3.28 -6.79
N LEU A 97 0.48 -2.55 -7.02
CA LEU A 97 1.80 -3.15 -7.28
C LEU A 97 2.32 -3.94 -6.07
N ALA A 98 2.26 -3.35 -4.88
CA ALA A 98 2.66 -4.03 -3.64
C ALA A 98 1.84 -5.30 -3.41
N SER A 99 0.52 -5.22 -3.60
CA SER A 99 -0.40 -6.37 -3.50
C SER A 99 -0.07 -7.44 -4.53
N ALA A 100 0.22 -7.07 -5.77
CA ALA A 100 0.60 -8.02 -6.82
C ALA A 100 1.92 -8.75 -6.49
N LYS A 101 2.92 -8.04 -5.97
CA LYS A 101 4.19 -8.64 -5.50
C LYS A 101 3.99 -9.58 -4.31
N ALA A 102 3.15 -9.20 -3.33
CA ALA A 102 2.80 -10.06 -2.21
C ALA A 102 2.09 -11.34 -2.69
N GLN A 103 1.19 -11.23 -3.69
CA GLN A 103 0.50 -12.38 -4.27
C GLN A 103 1.42 -13.34 -5.03
N VAL A 104 2.48 -12.84 -5.67
CA VAL A 104 3.53 -13.67 -6.29
C VAL A 104 4.31 -14.40 -5.20
N THR A 105 4.74 -13.68 -4.16
CA THR A 105 5.49 -14.25 -3.03
C THR A 105 4.70 -15.34 -2.31
N LYS A 106 3.40 -15.10 -2.05
CA LYS A 106 2.49 -16.10 -1.48
C LYS A 106 2.41 -17.34 -2.35
N MET A 107 2.23 -17.18 -3.66
CA MET A 107 2.12 -18.31 -4.60
C MET A 107 3.42 -19.12 -4.67
N GLU A 108 4.58 -18.46 -4.70
CA GLU A 108 5.90 -19.12 -4.67
C GLU A 108 6.09 -19.93 -3.39
N ARG A 109 5.67 -19.38 -2.24
CA ARG A 109 5.72 -20.09 -0.96
C ARG A 109 4.79 -21.31 -0.97
N THR A 110 3.53 -21.16 -1.40
CA THR A 110 2.57 -22.27 -1.45
C THR A 110 3.05 -23.39 -2.38
N ILE A 111 3.63 -23.04 -3.54
CA ILE A 111 4.22 -24.03 -4.45
C ILE A 111 5.36 -24.78 -3.76
N LYS A 112 6.25 -24.06 -3.05
CA LYS A 112 7.36 -24.68 -2.32
C LYS A 112 6.86 -25.59 -1.20
N GLU A 113 5.89 -25.14 -0.40
CA GLU A 113 5.26 -25.93 0.66
C GLU A 113 4.66 -27.23 0.09
N TYR A 114 3.90 -27.11 -1.02
CA TYR A 114 3.33 -28.25 -1.72
C TYR A 114 4.40 -29.24 -2.18
N VAL A 115 5.44 -28.79 -2.88
CA VAL A 115 6.53 -29.65 -3.35
C VAL A 115 7.26 -30.31 -2.17
N THR A 116 7.53 -29.58 -1.10
CA THR A 116 8.21 -30.15 0.08
C THR A 116 7.37 -31.18 0.81
N TRP A 117 6.06 -30.96 0.92
CA TRP A 117 5.14 -31.92 1.51
C TRP A 117 5.05 -33.16 0.63
N GLN A 118 4.98 -32.97 -0.69
CA GLN A 118 4.78 -34.07 -1.62
C GLN A 118 6.01 -34.96 -1.77
N ARG A 119 7.22 -34.37 -1.79
CA ARG A 119 8.48 -35.13 -1.74
C ARG A 119 8.66 -35.94 -0.45
N ARG A 120 8.03 -35.53 0.66
CA ARG A 120 8.14 -36.23 1.96
C ARG A 120 7.13 -37.36 2.11
N ASN A 121 5.93 -37.21 1.58
CA ASN A 121 4.84 -38.16 1.80
C ASN A 121 4.60 -39.08 0.59
N ASN A 122 4.91 -38.63 -0.62
CA ASN A 122 4.64 -39.38 -1.85
C ASN A 122 5.94 -39.78 -2.55
N LEU A 123 6.22 -41.08 -2.56
CA LEU A 123 7.37 -41.69 -3.22
C LEU A 123 7.31 -41.62 -4.76
N PHE A 124 6.09 -41.49 -5.32
CA PHE A 124 5.84 -41.42 -6.77
C PHE A 124 5.64 -39.98 -7.27
N PHE A 125 6.06 -38.98 -6.50
CA PHE A 125 5.88 -37.59 -6.89
C PHE A 125 6.87 -37.20 -7.99
N ASP A 126 6.35 -36.99 -9.20
CA ASP A 126 7.09 -36.43 -10.33
C ASP A 126 6.68 -34.99 -10.59
N GLU A 127 7.62 -34.05 -10.44
CA GLU A 127 7.40 -32.61 -10.62
C GLU A 127 6.95 -32.22 -12.03
N ARG A 128 7.24 -33.07 -13.02
CA ARG A 128 6.91 -32.81 -14.42
C ARG A 128 5.52 -33.32 -14.80
N ALA A 129 5.04 -34.36 -14.13
CA ALA A 129 3.77 -35.02 -14.45
C ALA A 129 2.58 -34.46 -13.65
N ASP A 130 2.84 -33.75 -12.55
CA ASP A 130 1.79 -33.21 -11.68
C ASP A 130 1.02 -32.05 -12.34
N GLU A 131 -0.24 -32.31 -12.66
CA GLU A 131 -1.16 -31.36 -13.29
C GLU A 131 -1.45 -30.14 -12.39
N MET A 132 -1.53 -30.33 -11.07
CA MET A 132 -1.77 -29.23 -10.11
C MET A 132 -0.57 -28.28 -10.08
N LEU A 133 0.66 -28.83 -10.09
CA LEU A 133 1.88 -28.03 -10.12
C LEU A 133 2.00 -27.25 -11.43
N GLN A 134 1.71 -27.87 -12.58
CA GLN A 134 1.71 -27.18 -13.88
C GLN A 134 0.72 -26.02 -13.92
N LYS A 135 -0.51 -26.22 -13.44
CA LYS A 135 -1.52 -25.16 -13.32
C LYS A 135 -1.07 -24.03 -12.40
N ALA A 136 -0.43 -24.35 -11.28
CA ALA A 136 0.10 -23.35 -10.34
C ALA A 136 1.24 -22.52 -10.96
N VAL A 137 2.17 -23.17 -11.67
CA VAL A 137 3.27 -22.50 -12.38
C VAL A 137 2.73 -21.60 -13.51
N ALA A 138 1.72 -22.05 -14.26
CA ALA A 138 1.07 -21.23 -15.29
C ALA A 138 0.44 -19.97 -14.67
N LYS A 139 -0.30 -20.11 -13.56
CA LYS A 139 -0.88 -18.96 -12.83
C LYS A 139 0.20 -18.02 -12.30
N LEU A 140 1.33 -18.55 -11.83
CA LEU A 140 2.46 -17.78 -11.36
C LEU A 140 3.10 -16.95 -12.49
N LYS A 141 3.26 -17.52 -13.69
CA LYS A 141 3.72 -16.77 -14.87
C LYS A 141 2.81 -15.59 -15.19
N THR A 142 1.49 -15.81 -15.20
CA THR A 142 0.50 -14.73 -15.42
C THR A 142 0.59 -13.65 -14.35
N LYS A 143 0.73 -14.02 -13.07
CA LYS A 143 0.89 -13.04 -11.98
C LYS A 143 2.19 -12.22 -12.12
N LYS A 144 3.30 -12.84 -12.52
CA LYS A 144 4.57 -12.13 -12.78
C LYS A 144 4.44 -11.13 -13.93
N GLU A 145 3.70 -11.48 -14.98
CA GLU A 145 3.45 -10.56 -16.09
C GLU A 145 2.58 -9.37 -15.65
N ASN A 146 1.58 -9.60 -14.79
CA ASN A 146 0.77 -8.52 -14.23
C ASN A 146 1.61 -7.56 -13.35
N VAL A 147 2.56 -8.10 -12.56
CA VAL A 147 3.51 -7.27 -11.80
C VAL A 147 4.33 -6.40 -12.74
N ARG A 148 4.91 -6.96 -13.81
CA ARG A 148 5.68 -6.18 -14.79
C ARG A 148 4.88 -5.06 -15.44
N LYS A 149 3.62 -5.32 -15.78
CA LYS A 149 2.71 -4.29 -16.31
C LYS A 149 2.43 -3.19 -15.28
N ALA A 150 2.25 -3.54 -14.01
CA ALA A 150 2.05 -2.58 -12.93
C ALA A 150 3.30 -1.73 -12.67
N GLU A 151 4.51 -2.32 -12.71
CA GLU A 151 5.78 -1.59 -12.59
C GLU A 151 5.95 -0.57 -13.71
N LYS A 152 5.66 -0.95 -14.97
CA LYS A 152 5.70 -0.02 -16.12
C LYS A 152 4.76 1.17 -15.94
N ARG A 153 3.54 0.94 -15.44
CA ARG A 153 2.57 2.01 -15.17
C ARG A 153 3.08 2.97 -14.10
N LEU A 154 3.72 2.44 -13.05
CA LEU A 154 4.30 3.25 -12.00
C LEU A 154 5.48 4.09 -12.54
N HIS A 155 6.38 3.50 -13.31
CA HIS A 155 7.51 4.23 -13.91
C HIS A 155 7.05 5.43 -14.74
N GLN A 156 6.04 5.25 -15.61
CA GLN A 156 5.47 6.34 -16.41
C GLN A 156 4.89 7.48 -15.55
N LYS A 157 4.30 7.15 -14.41
CA LYS A 157 3.75 8.13 -13.46
C LYS A 157 4.85 8.89 -12.73
N VAL A 158 5.87 8.19 -12.25
CA VAL A 158 7.04 8.78 -11.59
C VAL A 158 7.77 9.75 -12.53
N GLU A 159 7.97 9.36 -13.79
CA GLU A 159 8.59 10.23 -14.81
C GLU A 159 7.80 11.52 -15.02
N LYS A 160 6.46 11.42 -15.11
CA LYS A 160 5.58 12.60 -15.22
C LYS A 160 5.71 13.52 -14.01
N HIS A 161 5.66 12.95 -12.81
CA HIS A 161 5.80 13.72 -11.58
C HIS A 161 7.15 14.44 -11.47
N GLN A 162 8.24 13.76 -11.84
CA GLN A 162 9.57 14.38 -11.90
C GLN A 162 9.64 15.51 -12.93
N CYS A 163 8.97 15.37 -14.08
CA CYS A 163 8.87 16.44 -15.07
C CYS A 163 8.07 17.64 -14.56
N GLU A 164 7.03 17.41 -13.76
CA GLU A 164 6.21 18.48 -13.15
C GLU A 164 6.97 19.25 -12.07
N ILE A 165 7.77 18.58 -11.25
CA ILE A 165 8.60 19.25 -10.21
C ILE A 165 9.71 20.12 -10.81
N ARG A 166 10.22 19.74 -12.00
CA ARG A 166 11.33 20.45 -12.66
C ARG A 166 10.91 21.72 -13.44
N LYS A 167 9.60 21.96 -13.59
CA LYS A 167 9.05 23.16 -14.24
C LYS A 167 8.73 24.23 -13.21
#